data_AF-A0A7X9IEJ2-F1
#
_entry.id   AF-A0A7X9IEJ2-F1
#
_cell.length_a   1.000
_cell.length_b   1.000
_cell.length_c   1.000
_cell.angle_alpha   90.00
_cell.angle_beta   90.00
_cell.angle_gamma   90.00
#
_symmetry.space_group_name_H-M   'P 1'
#
loop_
_entity.id
_entity.type
_entity.pdbx_description
1 polymer ?
#
loop_
_entity_poly.entity_id
_entity_poly.type
_entity_poly.pdbx_seq_one_letter_code
_entity_poly.pdbx_strand_id
1 'polypeptide(L)'
;MRSCLAIVWMIIMCMSGAVVWAQSGEVPAQTETTTPADSALSLGAAVAAPVAITAVDTAQSVYPVTPERREIMNRYSTLRLIWENVAEVFSWIVLLAVAFTGLSALLLKLASKVTNRKAIHFIVYLFLLFLVVGIVSFPVTYYQSFALEHQFGFSNQTFGQWLGDQIKEFPIMLIA
;
A
#
# COMPACT_ATOMS: atom_id res chain seq x y z
N MET A 1 -26.90 8.04 -17.48
CA MET A 1 -26.92 7.62 -16.06
C MET A 1 -26.65 6.12 -15.87
N ARG A 2 -27.35 5.22 -16.57
CA ARG A 2 -27.12 3.75 -16.47
C ARG A 2 -25.70 3.31 -16.87
N SER A 3 -25.11 3.99 -17.87
CA SER A 3 -23.74 3.72 -18.32
C SER A 3 -22.66 4.14 -17.32
N CYS A 4 -22.89 5.17 -16.49
CA CYS A 4 -21.96 5.55 -15.43
C CYS A 4 -21.98 4.53 -14.29
N LEU A 5 -23.16 4.00 -13.93
CA LEU A 5 -23.26 2.97 -12.90
C LEU A 5 -22.56 1.67 -13.32
N ALA A 6 -22.64 1.29 -14.60
CA ALA A 6 -21.97 0.10 -15.13
C ALA A 6 -20.43 0.23 -15.12
N ILE A 7 -19.90 1.41 -15.45
CA ILE A 7 -18.45 1.66 -15.42
C ILE A 7 -17.94 1.67 -13.97
N VAL A 8 -18.71 2.25 -13.04
CA VAL A 8 -18.40 2.23 -11.61
C VAL A 8 -18.40 0.81 -11.05
N TRP A 9 -19.41 0.00 -11.39
CA TRP A 9 -19.47 -1.40 -10.98
C TRP A 9 -18.35 -2.24 -11.60
N MET A 10 -18.02 -2.01 -12.88
CA MET A 10 -16.95 -2.72 -13.59
C MET A 10 -15.56 -2.40 -13.03
N ILE A 11 -15.29 -1.15 -12.62
CA ILE A 11 -14.02 -0.75 -12.01
C ILE A 11 -13.90 -1.29 -10.57
N ILE A 12 -14.97 -1.21 -9.77
CA ILE A 12 -15.02 -1.78 -8.40
C ILE A 12 -14.79 -3.31 -8.44
N MET A 13 -15.39 -4.00 -9.41
CA MET A 13 -15.28 -5.45 -9.57
C MET A 13 -13.91 -5.88 -10.13
N CYS A 14 -13.28 -5.06 -10.98
CA CYS A 14 -11.95 -5.33 -11.54
C CYS A 14 -10.84 -5.22 -10.49
N MET A 15 -10.94 -4.29 -9.53
CA MET A 15 -9.91 -4.07 -8.50
C MET A 15 -10.03 -5.02 -7.31
N SER A 16 -11.23 -5.56 -7.04
CA SER A 16 -11.41 -6.65 -6.06
C SER A 16 -10.80 -7.97 -6.55
N GLY A 17 -10.79 -8.21 -7.87
CA GLY A 17 -10.21 -9.41 -8.47
C GLY A 17 -8.67 -9.39 -8.55
N ALA A 18 -8.07 -8.23 -8.81
CA ALA A 18 -6.61 -8.14 -9.02
C ALA A 18 -5.80 -8.31 -7.72
N VAL A 19 -6.27 -7.75 -6.59
CA VAL A 19 -5.58 -7.88 -5.30
C VAL A 19 -5.70 -9.30 -4.73
N VAL A 20 -6.85 -9.95 -4.92
CA VAL A 20 -7.08 -11.34 -4.45
C VAL A 20 -6.35 -12.36 -5.34
N TRP A 21 -6.31 -12.17 -6.66
CA TRP A 21 -5.67 -13.13 -7.58
C TRP A 21 -4.13 -13.11 -7.48
N ALA A 22 -3.52 -11.99 -7.04
CA ALA A 22 -2.07 -11.91 -6.84
C ALA A 22 -1.58 -12.62 -5.56
N GLN A 23 -2.45 -12.85 -4.57
CA GLN A 23 -2.12 -13.60 -3.34
C GLN A 23 -2.57 -15.06 -3.39
N SER A 24 -3.43 -15.45 -4.34
CA SER A 24 -3.86 -16.85 -4.54
C SER A 24 -2.83 -17.71 -5.28
N GLY A 25 -1.56 -17.31 -5.33
CA GLY A 25 -0.47 -18.22 -5.64
C GLY A 25 -0.31 -19.17 -4.46
N GLU A 26 -0.99 -20.31 -4.49
CA GLU A 26 -0.67 -21.46 -3.66
C GLU A 26 0.84 -21.68 -3.71
N VAL A 27 1.52 -21.71 -2.56
CA VAL A 27 2.90 -22.22 -2.49
C VAL A 27 2.81 -23.71 -2.78
N PRO A 28 3.26 -24.20 -3.94
CA PRO A 28 3.08 -25.61 -4.27
C PRO A 28 3.98 -26.44 -3.36
N ALA A 29 3.40 -27.46 -2.73
CA ALA A 29 4.16 -28.49 -2.04
C ALA A 29 5.07 -29.20 -3.05
N GLN A 30 6.38 -28.95 -2.98
CA GLN A 30 7.34 -29.57 -3.89
C GLN A 30 7.61 -31.01 -3.45
N THR A 31 7.07 -31.96 -4.20
CA THR A 31 7.49 -33.36 -4.20
C THR A 31 8.52 -33.52 -5.31
N GLU A 32 9.81 -33.45 -4.99
CA GLU A 32 10.88 -33.67 -5.99
C GLU A 32 11.29 -35.14 -6.04
N THR A 33 10.99 -35.77 -7.18
CA THR A 33 11.40 -37.13 -7.56
C THR A 33 12.80 -37.10 -8.17
N THR A 34 13.73 -37.84 -7.55
CA THR A 34 15.11 -38.09 -7.99
C THR A 34 15.21 -38.75 -9.38
N THR A 35 16.16 -38.30 -10.23
CA THR A 35 16.91 -39.15 -11.19
C THR A 35 18.24 -38.45 -11.56
N PRO A 36 19.41 -39.13 -11.46
CA PRO A 36 20.73 -38.51 -11.65
C PRO A 36 21.21 -38.63 -13.10
N ALA A 37 21.85 -37.57 -13.60
CA ALA A 37 22.62 -37.62 -14.84
C ALA A 37 24.10 -37.36 -14.52
N ASP A 38 24.87 -38.43 -14.66
CA ASP A 38 26.31 -38.55 -14.51
C ASP A 38 27.12 -37.74 -15.55
N SER A 39 28.32 -37.34 -15.11
CA SER A 39 29.57 -37.24 -15.88
C SER A 39 29.71 -36.15 -16.96
N ALA A 40 30.83 -35.44 -17.13
CA ALA A 40 32.11 -35.35 -16.46
C ALA A 40 32.88 -34.19 -17.11
N LEU A 41 33.80 -33.54 -16.39
CA LEU A 41 35.18 -33.28 -16.83
C LEU A 41 36.00 -32.70 -15.67
N SER A 42 37.03 -33.45 -15.28
CA SER A 42 37.93 -33.24 -14.14
C SER A 42 39.11 -32.32 -14.47
N LEU A 43 39.64 -31.60 -13.47
CA LEU A 43 41.08 -31.59 -13.14
C LEU A 43 41.30 -30.96 -11.75
N GLY A 44 42.04 -31.64 -10.87
CA GLY A 44 42.60 -31.04 -9.63
C GLY A 44 42.12 -31.69 -8.33
N ALA A 45 42.59 -32.90 -8.06
CA ALA A 45 42.45 -33.54 -6.75
C ALA A 45 43.24 -32.78 -5.66
N ALA A 46 42.64 -32.73 -4.46
CA ALA A 46 43.25 -32.43 -3.15
C ALA A 46 43.04 -31.01 -2.55
N VAL A 47 41.78 -30.58 -2.40
CA VAL A 47 41.26 -30.04 -1.12
C VAL A 47 39.82 -30.54 -0.95
N ALA A 48 39.67 -31.79 -0.53
CA ALA A 48 38.37 -32.44 -0.38
C ALA A 48 37.77 -32.14 1.01
N ALA A 49 36.93 -31.12 1.08
CA ALA A 49 35.69 -31.17 1.82
C ALA A 49 34.65 -30.40 0.99
N PRO A 50 33.68 -31.07 0.36
CA PRO A 50 32.64 -30.36 -0.36
C PRO A 50 31.86 -29.53 0.67
N VAL A 51 31.94 -28.20 0.56
CA VAL A 51 30.89 -27.33 1.10
C VAL A 51 29.64 -27.69 0.31
N ALA A 52 28.93 -28.69 0.81
CA ALA A 52 27.57 -28.95 0.40
C ALA A 52 26.83 -27.64 0.64
N ILE A 53 26.32 -27.01 -0.42
CA ILE A 53 25.18 -26.12 -0.27
C ILE A 53 24.04 -27.06 0.09
N THR A 54 23.97 -27.40 1.36
CA THR A 54 22.82 -28.03 1.98
C THR A 54 21.62 -27.19 1.56
N ALA A 55 20.59 -27.81 0.98
CA ALA A 55 19.28 -27.20 0.84
C ALA A 55 19.03 -26.41 2.13
N VAL A 56 18.85 -25.10 2.01
CA VAL A 56 18.63 -24.23 3.17
C VAL A 56 17.31 -24.68 3.77
N ASP A 57 17.43 -25.61 4.69
CA ASP A 57 16.37 -26.06 5.57
C ASP A 57 15.82 -24.80 6.23
N THR A 58 14.54 -24.51 5.97
CA THR A 58 13.80 -23.40 6.56
C THR A 58 13.82 -23.45 8.09
N ALA A 59 14.37 -24.51 8.69
CA ALA A 59 14.62 -24.63 10.12
C ALA A 59 15.67 -23.68 10.71
N GLN A 60 16.52 -23.01 9.91
CA GLN A 60 17.55 -22.12 10.47
C GLN A 60 17.59 -20.74 9.80
N SER A 61 16.52 -19.96 9.97
CA SER A 61 16.61 -18.51 9.81
C SER A 61 17.53 -17.94 10.90
N VAL A 62 18.44 -17.05 10.51
CA VAL A 62 19.33 -16.30 11.44
C VAL A 62 18.52 -15.57 12.54
N TYR A 63 17.23 -15.32 12.30
CA TYR A 63 16.25 -14.86 13.28
C TYR A 63 15.09 -15.87 13.37
N PRO A 64 15.09 -16.81 14.33
CA PRO A 64 14.00 -17.76 14.48
C PRO A 64 12.72 -17.04 14.89
N VAL A 65 11.67 -17.15 14.06
CA VAL A 65 10.36 -16.59 14.38
C VAL A 65 9.66 -17.54 15.34
N THR A 66 9.61 -17.16 16.62
CA THR A 66 8.82 -17.85 17.65
C THR A 66 7.34 -17.94 17.22
N PRO A 67 6.60 -19.02 17.55
CA PRO A 67 5.20 -19.17 17.16
C PRO A 67 4.33 -17.97 17.60
N GLU A 68 4.56 -17.42 18.80
CA GLU A 68 3.88 -16.23 19.31
C GLU A 68 4.09 -14.99 18.41
N ARG A 69 5.35 -14.70 18.02
CA ARG A 69 5.67 -13.60 17.10
C ARG A 69 4.98 -13.76 15.75
N ARG A 70 4.87 -15.00 15.24
CA ARG A 70 4.17 -15.29 13.98
C ARG A 70 2.70 -14.91 14.05
N GLU A 71 2.03 -15.20 15.17
CA GLU A 71 0.63 -14.83 15.37
C GLU A 71 0.41 -13.31 15.38
N ILE A 72 1.29 -12.55 16.06
CA ILE A 72 1.24 -11.08 16.06
C ILE A 72 1.43 -10.52 14.65
N MET A 73 2.40 -11.05 13.90
CA MET A 73 2.65 -10.65 12.51
C MET A 73 1.44 -10.93 11.61
N ASN A 74 0.83 -12.11 11.73
CA ASN A 74 -0.35 -12.48 10.95
C ASN A 74 -1.56 -11.59 11.28
N ARG A 75 -1.77 -11.27 12.56
CA ARG A 75 -2.85 -10.37 12.97
C ARG A 75 -2.63 -8.95 12.42
N TYR A 76 -1.41 -8.45 12.52
CA TYR A 76 -1.05 -7.14 11.99
C TYR A 76 -1.24 -7.06 10.48
N SER A 77 -0.68 -8.02 9.73
CA SER A 77 -0.78 -8.04 8.26
C SER A 77 -2.23 -8.14 7.80
N THR A 78 -3.03 -8.98 8.43
CA THR A 78 -4.46 -9.13 8.10
C THR A 78 -5.21 -7.81 8.33
N LEU A 79 -5.01 -7.16 9.47
CA LEU A 79 -5.63 -5.86 9.75
C LEU A 79 -5.16 -4.78 8.78
N ARG A 80 -3.86 -4.73 8.49
CA ARG A 80 -3.28 -3.78 7.54
C ARG A 80 -3.91 -3.94 6.15
N LEU A 81 -3.99 -5.17 5.65
CA LEU A 81 -4.59 -5.48 4.34
C LEU A 81 -6.08 -5.09 4.30
N ILE A 82 -6.87 -5.39 5.34
CA ILE A 82 -8.28 -4.98 5.38
C ILE A 82 -8.40 -3.46 5.30
N TRP A 83 -7.59 -2.74 6.08
CA TRP A 83 -7.63 -1.29 6.09
C TRP A 83 -7.15 -0.66 4.78
N GLU A 84 -6.14 -1.23 4.13
CA GLU A 84 -5.68 -0.79 2.81
C GLU A 84 -6.79 -0.94 1.76
N ASN A 85 -7.49 -2.08 1.76
CA ASN A 85 -8.65 -2.27 0.87
C ASN A 85 -9.80 -1.29 1.18
N VAL A 86 -10.09 -1.04 2.46
CA VAL A 86 -11.11 -0.06 2.86
C VAL A 86 -10.72 1.35 2.41
N ALA A 87 -9.46 1.74 2.56
CA ALA A 87 -8.93 3.03 2.12
C ALA A 87 -9.01 3.21 0.61
N GLU A 88 -8.73 2.15 -0.14
CA GLU A 88 -8.85 2.14 -1.60
C GLU A 88 -10.31 2.35 -2.02
N VAL A 89 -11.24 1.55 -1.48
CA VAL A 89 -12.68 1.70 -1.75
C VAL A 89 -13.19 3.09 -1.37
N PHE A 90 -12.74 3.60 -0.21
CA PHE A 90 -13.06 4.96 0.22
C PHE A 90 -12.55 6.01 -0.78
N SER A 91 -11.31 5.87 -1.28
CA SER A 91 -10.73 6.77 -2.27
C SER A 91 -11.54 6.80 -3.57
N TRP A 92 -12.00 5.64 -4.05
CA TRP A 92 -12.91 5.56 -5.18
C TRP A 92 -14.24 6.27 -4.91
N ILE A 93 -14.84 6.07 -3.74
CA ILE A 93 -16.08 6.76 -3.36
C ILE A 93 -15.87 8.27 -3.38
N VAL A 94 -14.77 8.77 -2.83
CA VAL A 94 -14.41 10.19 -2.83
C VAL A 94 -14.23 10.70 -4.26
N LEU A 95 -13.49 9.98 -5.11
CA LEU A 95 -13.29 10.35 -6.51
C LEU A 95 -14.63 10.46 -7.26
N LEU A 96 -15.52 9.48 -7.09
CA LEU A 96 -16.85 9.48 -7.70
C LEU A 96 -17.70 10.62 -7.14
N ALA A 97 -17.65 10.86 -5.84
CA ALA A 97 -18.34 11.99 -5.22
C ALA A 97 -17.86 13.31 -5.85
N VAL A 98 -16.56 13.54 -5.97
CA VAL A 98 -16.00 14.75 -6.62
C VAL A 98 -16.48 14.87 -8.07
N ALA A 99 -16.49 13.77 -8.82
CA ALA A 99 -16.89 13.75 -10.22
C ALA A 99 -18.39 14.05 -10.42
N PHE A 100 -19.27 13.53 -9.56
CA PHE A 100 -20.72 13.65 -9.73
C PHE A 100 -21.36 14.82 -8.97
N THR A 101 -20.73 15.34 -7.92
CA THR A 101 -21.29 16.45 -7.12
C THR A 101 -20.98 17.83 -7.68
N GLY A 102 -20.08 17.93 -8.68
CA GLY A 102 -19.60 19.21 -9.18
C GLY A 102 -18.73 19.97 -8.16
N LEU A 103 -18.17 19.26 -7.17
CA LEU A 103 -17.28 19.86 -6.17
C LEU A 103 -16.10 20.59 -6.82
N SER A 104 -15.55 20.04 -7.90
CA SER A 104 -14.49 20.71 -8.68
C SER A 104 -14.95 22.09 -9.19
N ALA A 105 -16.18 22.23 -9.68
CA ALA A 105 -16.73 23.51 -10.12
C ALA A 105 -16.93 24.50 -8.96
N LEU A 106 -17.26 24.02 -7.75
CA LEU A 106 -17.28 24.85 -6.55
C LEU A 106 -15.88 25.35 -6.19
N LEU A 107 -14.87 24.47 -6.20
CA LEU A 107 -13.48 24.83 -5.90
C LEU A 107 -12.92 25.84 -6.92
N LEU A 108 -13.23 25.66 -8.20
CA LEU A 108 -12.93 26.62 -9.27
C LEU A 108 -13.58 28.00 -9.03
N LYS A 109 -14.85 28.02 -8.60
CA LYS A 109 -15.56 29.27 -8.24
C LYS A 109 -14.97 29.93 -6.99
N LEU A 110 -14.45 29.17 -6.04
CA LEU A 110 -13.76 29.72 -4.89
C LEU A 110 -12.39 30.29 -5.30
N ALA A 111 -11.64 29.58 -6.14
CA ALA A 111 -10.34 30.03 -6.63
C ALA A 111 -10.44 31.32 -7.48
N SER A 112 -11.49 31.46 -8.29
CA SER A 112 -11.72 32.66 -9.10
C SER A 112 -12.01 33.91 -8.27
N LYS A 113 -12.52 33.77 -7.05
CA LYS A 113 -12.72 34.91 -6.12
C LYS A 113 -11.42 35.45 -5.55
N VAL A 114 -10.38 34.63 -5.50
CA VAL A 114 -9.07 35.01 -4.92
C VAL A 114 -8.23 35.78 -5.94
N THR A 115 -8.25 35.37 -7.22
CA THR A 115 -7.37 35.97 -8.23
C THR A 115 -7.87 35.77 -9.66
N ASN A 116 -7.56 36.73 -10.52
CA ASN A 116 -7.83 36.66 -11.97
C ASN A 116 -6.59 36.22 -12.79
N ARG A 117 -5.41 36.07 -12.15
CA ARG A 117 -4.19 35.62 -12.84
C ARG A 117 -4.22 34.11 -13.03
N LYS A 118 -4.12 33.63 -14.28
CA LYS A 118 -4.23 32.20 -14.65
C LYS A 118 -3.33 31.28 -13.81
N ALA A 119 -2.06 31.64 -13.64
CA ALA A 119 -1.10 30.82 -12.87
C ALA A 119 -1.46 30.73 -11.38
N ILE A 120 -1.81 31.85 -10.76
CA ILE A 120 -2.16 31.88 -9.33
C ILE A 120 -3.51 31.18 -9.11
N HIS A 121 -4.46 31.33 -10.05
CA HIS A 121 -5.74 30.62 -10.00
C HIS A 121 -5.53 29.11 -9.97
N PHE A 122 -4.67 28.57 -10.84
CA PHE A 122 -4.36 27.14 -10.88
C PHE A 122 -3.75 26.64 -9.56
N ILE A 123 -2.77 27.36 -9.00
CA ILE A 123 -2.14 27.01 -7.71
C ILE A 123 -3.18 27.04 -6.57
N VAL A 124 -4.02 28.08 -6.52
CA VAL A 124 -5.08 28.19 -5.51
C VAL A 124 -6.08 27.05 -5.64
N TYR A 125 -6.50 26.71 -6.86
CA TYR A 125 -7.37 25.58 -7.13
C TYR A 125 -6.77 24.26 -6.64
N LEU A 126 -5.51 23.97 -6.98
CA LEU A 126 -4.82 22.75 -6.53
C LEU A 126 -4.70 22.70 -5.01
N PHE A 127 -4.33 23.81 -4.37
CA PHE A 127 -4.25 23.91 -2.93
C PHE A 127 -5.60 23.60 -2.26
N LEU A 128 -6.69 24.20 -2.75
CA LEU A 128 -8.05 23.93 -2.27
C LEU A 128 -8.46 22.48 -2.48
N LEU A 129 -8.14 21.90 -3.63
CA LEU A 129 -8.44 20.50 -3.95
C LEU A 129 -7.69 19.56 -2.99
N PHE A 130 -6.38 19.73 -2.82
CA PHE A 130 -5.58 18.91 -1.93
C PHE A 130 -5.96 19.10 -0.46
N LEU A 131 -6.34 20.31 -0.05
CA LEU A 131 -6.86 20.55 1.29
C LEU A 131 -8.14 19.74 1.55
N VAL A 132 -9.08 19.75 0.60
CA VAL A 132 -10.31 18.96 0.71
C VAL A 132 -10.01 17.47 0.75
N VAL A 133 -9.18 16.96 -0.17
CA VAL A 133 -8.80 15.54 -0.21
C VAL A 133 -8.10 15.15 1.09
N GLY A 134 -7.16 15.96 1.57
CA GLY A 134 -6.44 15.71 2.81
C GLY A 134 -7.36 15.65 4.03
N ILE A 135 -8.36 16.55 4.13
CA ILE A 135 -9.35 16.52 5.22
C ILE A 135 -10.21 15.26 5.14
N VAL A 136 -10.64 14.87 3.94
CA VAL A 136 -11.48 13.70 3.73
C VAL A 136 -10.73 12.40 4.02
N SER A 137 -9.45 12.33 3.64
CA SER A 137 -8.58 11.17 3.88
C SER A 137 -7.99 11.14 5.28
N PHE A 138 -7.97 12.27 6.00
CA PHE A 138 -7.42 12.39 7.35
C PHE A 138 -7.81 11.26 8.32
N PRO A 139 -9.10 10.88 8.50
CA PRO A 139 -9.47 9.82 9.43
C PRO A 139 -8.86 8.46 9.06
N VAL A 140 -8.74 8.17 7.75
CA VAL A 140 -8.13 6.92 7.26
C VAL A 140 -6.63 6.93 7.54
N THR A 141 -5.95 8.03 7.19
CA THR A 141 -4.51 8.19 7.42
C THR A 141 -4.17 8.13 8.92
N TYR A 142 -4.95 8.80 9.77
CA TYR A 142 -4.80 8.75 11.22
C TYR A 142 -4.88 7.33 11.75
N TYR A 143 -5.88 6.55 11.31
CA TYR A 143 -6.03 5.19 11.79
C TYR A 143 -4.87 4.30 11.34
N GLN A 144 -4.51 4.34 10.06
CA GLN A 144 -3.51 3.43 9.49
C GLN A 144 -2.07 3.73 9.90
N SER A 145 -1.69 5.02 9.94
CA SER A 145 -0.29 5.43 10.18
C SER A 145 0.00 5.77 11.64
N PHE A 146 -1.01 6.17 12.42
CA PHE A 146 -0.81 6.51 13.83
C PHE A 146 -1.44 5.45 14.75
N ALA A 147 -2.76 5.30 14.72
CA ALA A 147 -3.46 4.49 15.71
C ALA A 147 -3.11 3.00 15.62
N LEU A 148 -2.96 2.45 14.40
CA LEU A 148 -2.60 1.05 14.18
C LEU A 148 -1.16 0.77 14.64
N GLU A 149 -0.22 1.64 14.31
CA GLU A 149 1.19 1.45 14.71
C GLU A 149 1.38 1.54 16.23
N HIS A 150 0.62 2.40 16.91
CA HIS A 150 0.64 2.51 18.37
C HIS A 150 0.01 1.29 19.04
N GLN A 151 -1.05 0.70 18.47
CA GLN A 151 -1.67 -0.52 19.00
C GLN A 151 -0.71 -1.71 19.02
N PHE A 152 0.20 -1.79 18.04
CA PHE A 152 1.19 -2.86 17.95
C PHE A 152 2.56 -2.49 18.54
N GLY A 153 2.72 -1.26 19.06
CA GLY A 153 3.98 -0.79 19.64
C GLY A 153 5.10 -0.61 18.61
N PHE A 154 4.77 -0.39 17.33
CA PHE A 154 5.76 -0.17 16.27
C PHE A 154 6.23 1.28 16.20
N SER A 155 5.44 2.24 16.71
CA SER A 155 5.76 3.66 16.71
C SER A 155 5.82 4.22 18.13
N ASN A 156 6.81 5.08 18.36
CA ASN A 156 6.98 5.89 19.57
C ASN A 156 6.73 7.39 19.30
N GLN A 157 6.24 7.73 18.11
CA GLN A 157 6.04 9.11 17.68
C GLN A 157 4.85 9.74 18.42
N THR A 158 5.00 10.97 18.91
CA THR A 158 3.86 11.69 19.50
C THR A 158 2.86 12.16 18.43
N PHE A 159 1.60 12.36 18.80
CA PHE A 159 0.58 12.86 17.86
C PHE A 159 0.99 14.18 17.18
N GLY A 160 1.65 15.09 17.91
CA GLY A 160 2.11 16.37 17.36
C GLY A 160 3.23 16.21 16.32
N GLN A 161 4.15 15.26 16.54
CA GLN A 161 5.18 14.94 15.56
C GLN A 161 4.56 14.30 14.31
N TRP A 162 3.67 13.33 14.50
CA TRP A 162 2.94 12.67 13.41
C TRP A 162 2.16 13.67 12.57
N LEU A 163 1.36 14.53 13.21
CA LEU A 163 0.57 15.56 12.53
C LEU A 163 1.47 16.58 11.83
N GLY A 164 2.60 16.93 12.45
CA GLY A 164 3.62 17.78 11.84
C GLY A 164 4.17 17.19 10.55
N ASP A 165 4.37 15.88 10.49
CA ASP A 165 4.82 15.20 9.27
C ASP A 165 3.72 15.19 8.21
N GLN A 166 2.45 14.94 8.59
CA GLN A 166 1.31 15.05 7.67
C GLN A 166 1.18 16.46 7.06
N ILE A 167 1.43 17.51 7.83
CA ILE A 167 1.35 18.90 7.34
C ILE A 167 2.53 19.23 6.39
N LYS A 168 3.72 18.67 6.64
CA LYS A 168 4.89 18.89 5.78
C LYS A 168 4.77 18.20 4.42
N GLU A 169 3.95 17.16 4.30
CA GLU A 169 3.65 16.48 3.04
C GLU A 169 2.86 17.39 2.07
N PHE A 170 2.00 18.29 2.57
CA PHE A 170 1.13 19.13 1.72
C PHE A 170 1.89 19.99 0.69
N PRO A 171 2.95 20.75 1.06
CA PRO A 171 3.75 21.50 0.09
C PRO A 171 4.44 20.62 -0.95
N ILE A 172 4.87 19.41 -0.57
CA ILE A 172 5.53 18.46 -1.46
C ILE A 172 4.54 18.02 -2.54
N MET A 173 3.33 17.67 -2.14
CA MET A 173 2.23 17.31 -3.04
C MET A 173 1.85 18.43 -4.02
N LEU A 174 2.04 19.70 -3.64
CA LEU A 174 1.73 20.84 -4.51
C LEU A 174 2.76 21.06 -5.63
N ILE A 175 4.00 20.62 -5.43
CA ILE A 175 5.12 20.83 -6.36
C ILE A 175 5.36 19.60 -7.25
N ALA A 176 5.09 18.40 -6.74
CA ALA A 176 5.27 17.12 -7.43
C ALA A 176 4.30 16.92 -8.60
#